data_AF-A0A200PX80-F1
#
_entry.id   AF-A0A200PX80-F1
#
_cell.length_a   1.000
_cell.length_b   1.000
_cell.length_c   1.000
_cell.angle_alpha   90.00
_cell.angle_beta   90.00
_cell.angle_gamma   90.00
#
_symmetry.space_group_name_H-M   'P 1'
#
loop_
_entity.id
_entity.type
_entity.pdbx_description
1 polymer ?
#
loop_
_entity_poly.entity_id
_entity_poly.type
_entity_poly.pdbx_seq_one_letter_code
_entity_poly.pdbx_strand_id
1 'polypeptide(L)'
;MADPVVDEEYLSQIEKARRVLRGLVATWNCAPIFQRLAWFDALDYDINTNTGGVNGSIRNSQRVQTDWCMKQGIQMFESLKMEYPRITYADLIQLGGVVAVEVTGGPTIDFVPGRKDLPSTEAQPSLFRPGRRVQVKYFDID
;
A
#
# COMPACT_ATOMS: atom_id res chain seq x y z
N MET A 1 18.33 6.79 4.73
CA MET A 1 17.79 7.21 3.42
C MET A 1 17.21 8.60 3.64
N ALA A 2 17.44 9.55 2.73
CA ALA A 2 16.80 10.86 2.86
C ALA A 2 15.29 10.69 2.61
N ASP A 3 14.46 11.26 3.47
CA ASP A 3 13.01 11.23 3.24
C ASP A 3 12.72 11.93 1.91
N PRO A 4 11.85 11.36 1.06
CA PRO A 4 11.45 12.04 -0.17
C PRO A 4 10.79 13.37 0.20
N VAL A 5 11.34 14.45 -0.34
CA VAL A 5 10.82 15.80 -0.12
C VAL A 5 9.53 15.95 -0.92
N VAL A 6 8.41 15.62 -0.30
CA VAL A 6 7.07 15.94 -0.80
C VAL A 6 6.70 17.37 -0.39
N ASP A 7 5.86 18.04 -1.19
CA ASP A 7 5.41 19.40 -0.88
C ASP A 7 4.33 19.44 0.22
N GLU A 8 4.10 20.63 0.79
CA GLU A 8 3.13 20.84 1.88
C GLU A 8 1.70 20.47 1.48
N GLU A 9 1.34 20.63 0.21
CA GLU A 9 0.01 20.30 -0.28
C GLU A 9 -0.20 18.78 -0.29
N TYR A 10 0.81 18.02 -0.73
CA TYR A 10 0.82 16.56 -0.67
C TYR A 10 0.66 16.06 0.77
N LEU A 11 1.42 16.64 1.71
CA LEU A 11 1.30 16.31 3.14
C LEU A 11 -0.10 16.62 3.68
N SER A 12 -0.67 17.77 3.31
CA SER A 12 -2.04 18.14 3.69
C SER A 12 -3.07 17.12 3.17
N GLN A 13 -2.91 16.64 1.94
CA GLN A 13 -3.80 15.61 1.39
C GLN A 13 -3.62 14.26 2.08
N ILE A 14 -2.38 13.85 2.41
CA ILE A 14 -2.11 12.63 3.18
C ILE A 14 -2.85 12.65 4.53
N GLU A 15 -2.78 13.75 5.26
CA GLU A 15 -3.45 13.87 6.56
C GLU A 15 -4.98 13.84 6.44
N LYS A 16 -5.53 14.45 5.38
CA LYS A 16 -6.98 14.36 5.09
C LYS A 16 -7.39 12.93 4.72
N ALA A 17 -6.65 12.29 3.82
CA ALA A 17 -6.88 10.90 3.42
C ALA A 17 -6.80 9.95 4.62
N ARG A 18 -5.84 10.15 5.54
CA ARG A 18 -5.71 9.38 6.78
C ARG A 18 -6.98 9.44 7.63
N ARG A 19 -7.57 10.64 7.79
CA ARG A 19 -8.83 10.81 8.54
C ARG A 19 -10.00 10.08 7.88
N VAL A 20 -10.12 10.18 6.56
CA VAL A 20 -11.15 9.47 5.78
C VAL A 20 -10.98 7.96 5.92
N LEU A 21 -9.75 7.45 5.76
CA LEU A 21 -9.43 6.03 5.93
C LEU A 21 -9.79 5.51 7.32
N ARG A 22 -9.52 6.28 8.39
CA ARG A 22 -9.91 5.90 9.76
C ARG A 22 -11.42 5.74 9.88
N GLY A 23 -12.18 6.67 9.31
CA GLY A 23 -13.64 6.60 9.26
C GLY A 23 -14.14 5.39 8.47
N LEU A 24 -13.55 5.11 7.30
CA LEU A 24 -13.89 3.95 6.49
C LEU A 24 -13.63 2.64 7.22
N VAL A 25 -12.44 2.47 7.81
CA VAL A 25 -12.07 1.26 8.55
C VAL A 25 -13.02 1.01 9.72
N ALA A 26 -13.35 2.05 10.50
CA ALA A 26 -14.24 1.93 11.64
C ALA A 26 -15.70 1.62 11.23
N THR A 27 -16.17 2.18 10.11
CA THR A 27 -17.56 2.03 9.66
C THR A 27 -17.80 0.72 8.91
N TRP A 28 -16.89 0.36 8.02
CA TRP A 28 -17.05 -0.78 7.10
C TRP A 28 -16.33 -2.05 7.56
N ASN A 29 -15.61 -1.99 8.69
CA ASN A 29 -14.82 -3.09 9.23
C ASN A 29 -13.87 -3.71 8.20
N CYS A 30 -13.26 -2.87 7.36
CA CYS A 30 -12.43 -3.29 6.23
C CYS A 30 -10.91 -3.33 6.55
N ALA A 31 -10.52 -3.19 7.82
CA ALA A 31 -9.12 -3.20 8.25
C ALA A 31 -8.32 -4.41 7.69
N PRO A 32 -8.83 -5.66 7.74
CA PRO A 32 -8.09 -6.81 7.20
C PRO A 32 -7.84 -6.73 5.69
N ILE A 33 -8.76 -6.11 4.93
CA ILE A 33 -8.64 -5.97 3.48
C ILE A 33 -7.52 -4.96 3.15
N PHE A 34 -7.49 -3.82 3.83
CA PHE A 34 -6.46 -2.81 3.63
C PHE A 34 -5.07 -3.32 4.03
N GLN A 35 -4.97 -4.01 5.17
CA GLN A 35 -3.71 -4.60 5.60
C GLN A 35 -3.22 -5.67 4.61
N ARG A 36 -4.14 -6.49 4.08
CA ARG A 36 -3.81 -7.49 3.05
C ARG A 36 -3.32 -6.84 1.77
N LEU A 37 -3.96 -5.77 1.30
CA LEU A 37 -3.52 -5.04 0.10
C LEU A 37 -2.13 -4.42 0.29
N ALA A 38 -1.89 -3.76 1.42
CA ALA A 38 -0.60 -3.16 1.74
C ALA A 38 0.52 -4.21 1.81
N TRP A 39 0.26 -5.35 2.42
CA TRP A 39 1.19 -6.49 2.46
C TRP A 39 1.48 -7.03 1.06
N PHE A 40 0.45 -7.31 0.26
CA PHE A 40 0.63 -7.87 -1.08
C PHE A 40 1.35 -6.91 -2.05
N ASP A 41 1.19 -5.60 -1.90
CA ASP A 41 1.95 -4.60 -2.66
C ASP A 41 3.43 -4.58 -2.28
N ALA A 42 3.77 -4.87 -1.02
CA ALA A 42 5.17 -4.94 -0.58
C ALA A 42 5.86 -6.27 -0.93
N LEU A 43 5.08 -7.35 -1.06
CA LEU A 43 5.57 -8.72 -1.17
C LEU A 43 6.38 -9.03 -2.44
N ASP A 44 6.19 -8.29 -3.53
CA ASP A 44 6.78 -8.61 -4.82
C ASP A 44 8.19 -8.02 -5.04
N TYR A 45 8.72 -7.28 -4.05
CA TYR A 45 10.06 -6.69 -4.09
C TYR A 45 11.16 -7.75 -4.28
N ASP A 46 12.06 -7.48 -5.21
CA ASP A 46 13.25 -8.29 -5.49
C ASP A 46 14.52 -7.47 -5.27
N ILE A 47 15.32 -7.87 -4.29
CA ILE A 47 16.57 -7.19 -3.92
C ILE A 47 17.64 -7.29 -5.01
N ASN A 48 17.64 -8.36 -5.82
CA ASN A 48 18.69 -8.56 -6.82
C ASN A 48 18.49 -7.64 -8.03
N THR A 49 17.23 -7.38 -8.37
CA THR A 49 16.87 -6.54 -9.52
C THR A 49 16.43 -5.14 -9.11
N ASN A 50 16.21 -4.88 -7.81
CA ASN A 50 15.61 -3.64 -7.29
C ASN A 50 14.26 -3.30 -7.95
N THR A 51 13.45 -4.32 -8.23
CA THR A 51 12.14 -4.16 -8.88
C THR A 51 11.00 -4.66 -7.99
N GLY A 52 9.79 -4.17 -8.24
CA GLY A 52 8.61 -4.48 -7.42
C GLY A 52 8.60 -3.67 -6.14
N GLY A 53 7.89 -4.17 -5.15
CA GLY A 53 7.64 -3.52 -3.87
C GLY A 53 6.56 -2.45 -3.99
N VAL A 54 6.64 -1.53 -3.03
CA VAL A 54 5.55 -0.66 -2.65
C VAL A 54 5.34 0.51 -3.63
N ASN A 55 4.80 0.20 -4.80
CA ASN A 55 4.63 1.10 -5.94
C ASN A 55 3.18 1.11 -6.46
N GLY A 56 2.23 0.59 -5.66
CA GLY A 56 0.80 0.59 -5.95
C GLY A 56 0.40 -0.33 -7.11
N SER A 57 1.32 -1.12 -7.66
CA SER A 57 1.07 -1.96 -8.82
C SER A 57 0.12 -3.13 -8.52
N ILE A 58 -0.10 -3.44 -7.23
CA ILE A 58 -1.07 -4.47 -6.80
C ILE A 58 -2.47 -4.25 -7.41
N ARG A 59 -2.86 -2.99 -7.69
CA ARG A 59 -4.15 -2.62 -8.31
C ARG A 59 -4.38 -3.29 -9.67
N ASN A 60 -3.30 -3.59 -10.40
CA ASN A 60 -3.33 -4.21 -11.72
C ASN A 60 -3.08 -5.72 -11.68
N SER A 61 -2.85 -6.28 -10.50
CA SER A 61 -2.48 -7.69 -10.35
C SER A 61 -3.64 -8.64 -10.70
N GLN A 62 -3.30 -9.82 -11.23
CA GLN A 62 -4.26 -10.90 -11.45
C GLN A 62 -4.97 -11.33 -10.14
N ARG A 63 -4.29 -11.14 -8.99
CA ARG A 63 -4.86 -11.46 -7.68
C ARG A 63 -6.04 -10.54 -7.34
N VAL A 64 -5.92 -9.23 -7.56
CA VAL A 64 -7.03 -8.29 -7.38
C VAL A 64 -8.20 -8.62 -8.33
N GLN A 65 -7.92 -9.08 -9.54
CA GLN A 65 -8.97 -9.46 -10.50
C GLN A 65 -9.75 -10.72 -10.10
N THR A 66 -9.12 -11.62 -9.35
CA THR A 66 -9.70 -12.94 -8.98
C THR A 66 -10.22 -12.98 -7.55
N ASP A 67 -9.74 -12.11 -6.66
CA ASP A 67 -10.16 -12.01 -5.25
C ASP A 67 -11.14 -10.85 -5.07
N TRP A 68 -12.42 -11.18 -4.82
CA TRP A 68 -13.49 -10.20 -4.61
C TRP A 68 -13.17 -9.18 -3.52
N CYS A 69 -12.63 -9.61 -2.39
CA CYS A 69 -12.35 -8.73 -1.26
C CYS A 69 -11.26 -7.71 -1.61
N MET A 70 -10.22 -8.15 -2.32
CA MET A 70 -9.15 -7.25 -2.78
C MET A 70 -9.67 -6.27 -3.83
N LYS A 71 -10.57 -6.71 -4.73
CA LYS A 71 -11.25 -5.81 -5.67
C LYS A 71 -12.06 -4.72 -4.96
N GLN A 72 -12.81 -5.08 -3.91
CA GLN A 72 -13.55 -4.11 -3.10
C GLN A 72 -12.62 -3.10 -2.42
N GLY A 73 -11.51 -3.56 -1.84
CA GLY A 73 -10.52 -2.66 -1.24
C GLY A 73 -9.91 -1.68 -2.25
N ILE A 74 -9.57 -2.14 -3.46
CA ILE A 74 -9.09 -1.24 -4.53
C ILE A 74 -10.17 -0.21 -4.91
N GLN A 75 -11.44 -0.60 -5.05
CA GLN A 75 -12.52 0.35 -5.36
C GLN A 75 -12.68 1.46 -4.29
N MET A 76 -12.44 1.15 -3.02
CA MET A 76 -12.41 2.17 -1.97
C MET A 76 -11.23 3.13 -2.16
N PHE A 77 -10.04 2.62 -2.49
CA PHE A 77 -8.88 3.47 -2.77
C PHE A 77 -9.05 4.29 -4.04
N GLU A 78 -9.72 3.78 -5.09
CA GLU A 78 -10.07 4.54 -6.29
C GLU A 78 -10.95 5.76 -5.95
N SER A 79 -11.90 5.58 -5.03
CA SER A 79 -12.76 6.67 -4.56
C SER A 79 -11.97 7.74 -3.82
N LEU A 80 -11.03 7.35 -2.94
CA LEU A 80 -10.12 8.30 -2.30
C LEU A 80 -9.18 8.97 -3.31
N LYS A 81 -8.70 8.24 -4.30
CA LYS A 81 -7.81 8.78 -5.32
C LYS A 81 -8.49 9.85 -6.17
N MET A 82 -9.79 9.72 -6.44
CA MET A 82 -10.57 10.76 -7.10
C MET A 82 -10.67 12.05 -6.25
N GLU A 83 -10.78 11.91 -4.93
CA GLU A 83 -10.82 13.04 -4.00
C GLU A 83 -9.44 13.68 -3.76
N TYR A 84 -8.39 12.85 -3.75
CA TYR A 84 -7.00 13.24 -3.50
C TYR A 84 -6.09 12.87 -4.69
N PRO A 85 -6.27 13.50 -5.86
CA PRO A 85 -5.59 13.10 -7.09
C PRO A 85 -4.07 13.29 -7.06
N ARG A 86 -3.56 14.11 -6.13
CA ARG A 86 -2.12 14.37 -6.00
C ARG A 86 -1.36 13.20 -5.34
N ILE A 87 -2.01 12.47 -4.42
CA ILE A 87 -1.41 11.34 -3.69
C ILE A 87 -1.27 10.13 -4.60
N THR A 88 -0.15 9.43 -4.59
CA THR A 88 0.03 8.19 -5.36
C THR A 88 -0.82 7.04 -4.82
N TYR A 89 -1.18 6.09 -5.69
CA TYR A 89 -1.83 4.85 -5.24
C TYR A 89 -0.95 4.09 -4.24
N ALA A 90 0.37 4.08 -4.48
CA ALA A 90 1.36 3.48 -3.60
C ALA A 90 1.25 4.00 -2.17
N ASP A 91 1.20 5.32 -1.98
CA ASP A 91 1.04 5.90 -0.64
C ASP A 91 -0.35 5.66 -0.06
N LEU A 92 -1.43 5.76 -0.85
CA LEU A 92 -2.79 5.51 -0.37
C LEU A 92 -2.97 4.09 0.17
N ILE A 93 -2.47 3.09 -0.56
CA ILE A 93 -2.59 1.67 -0.18
C ILE A 93 -1.83 1.41 1.12
N GLN A 94 -0.61 1.93 1.25
CA GLN A 94 0.19 1.76 2.48
C GLN A 94 -0.36 2.53 3.67
N LEU A 95 -0.84 3.76 3.45
CA LEU A 95 -1.51 4.54 4.47
C LEU A 95 -2.76 3.79 4.97
N GLY A 96 -3.49 3.13 4.08
CA GLY A 96 -4.60 2.26 4.43
C GLY A 96 -4.19 1.09 5.33
N GLY A 97 -3.06 0.44 5.06
CA GLY A 97 -2.49 -0.59 5.93
C GLY A 97 -2.11 -0.06 7.32
N VAL A 98 -1.37 1.05 7.37
CA VAL A 98 -1.02 1.71 8.64
C VAL A 98 -2.28 2.04 9.46
N VAL A 99 -3.26 2.68 8.83
CA VAL A 99 -4.53 3.04 9.48
C VAL A 99 -5.30 1.81 9.94
N ALA A 100 -5.27 0.71 9.18
CA ALA A 100 -5.92 -0.53 9.58
C ALA A 100 -5.35 -1.09 10.89
N VAL A 101 -4.02 -1.06 11.05
CA VAL A 101 -3.36 -1.49 12.31
C VAL A 101 -3.73 -0.55 13.46
N GLU A 102 -3.64 0.76 13.25
CA GLU A 102 -3.92 1.75 14.30
C GLU A 102 -5.37 1.70 14.79
N VAL A 103 -6.34 1.58 13.88
CA VAL A 103 -7.78 1.57 14.23
C VAL A 103 -8.17 0.28 14.95
N THR A 104 -7.48 -0.83 14.67
CA THR A 104 -7.74 -2.12 15.33
C THR A 104 -7.01 -2.27 16.68
N GLY A 105 -6.37 -1.21 17.18
CA GLY A 105 -5.70 -1.18 18.48
C GLY A 105 -4.24 -1.64 18.44
N GLY A 106 -3.65 -1.74 17.25
CA GLY A 106 -2.21 -1.95 17.08
C GLY A 106 -1.37 -0.69 17.39
N PRO A 107 -0.05 -0.78 17.23
CA PRO A 107 0.85 0.34 17.48
C PRO A 107 0.63 1.47 16.46
N THR A 108 1.03 2.69 16.86
CA THR A 108 1.21 3.80 15.92
C THR A 108 2.41 3.50 15.02
N ILE A 109 2.24 3.64 13.71
CA ILE A 109 3.29 3.39 12.72
C ILE A 109 3.61 4.71 12.04
N ASP A 110 4.90 5.09 12.07
CA ASP A 110 5.37 6.25 11.36
C ASP A 110 5.20 6.05 9.85
N PHE A 111 4.50 6.99 9.20
CA PHE A 111 4.23 6.95 7.78
C PHE A 111 5.07 8.01 7.06
N VAL A 112 5.97 7.55 6.19
CA VAL A 112 6.75 8.42 5.30
C VAL A 112 6.09 8.39 3.91
N PRO A 113 5.51 9.52 3.43
CA PRO A 113 4.94 9.64 2.09
C PRO A 113 6.04 9.75 1.01
N GLY A 114 5.66 9.76 -0.26
CA GLY A 114 6.54 10.03 -1.41
C GLY A 114 6.83 8.82 -2.29
N ARG A 115 6.13 7.69 -2.10
CA ARG A 115 6.23 6.54 -3.00
C ARG A 115 5.68 6.92 -4.38
N LYS A 116 6.29 6.36 -5.42
CA LYS A 116 5.87 6.58 -6.81
C LYS A 116 5.04 5.39 -7.31
N ASP A 117 4.02 5.69 -8.09
CA ASP A 117 3.25 4.65 -8.76
C ASP A 117 4.05 4.02 -9.89
N LEU A 118 3.96 2.69 -10.00
CA LEU A 118 4.41 2.00 -11.20
C LEU A 118 3.55 2.45 -12.40
N PRO A 119 4.15 2.87 -13.53
CA PRO A 119 3.43 3.21 -14.74
C PRO A 119 2.60 2.02 -15.24
N SER A 120 1.42 2.29 -15.80
CA SER A 120 0.50 1.25 -16.29
C SER A 120 1.07 0.40 -17.45
N THR A 121 2.17 0.85 -18.06
CA THR A 121 2.86 0.16 -19.17
C THR A 121 3.83 -0.92 -18.69
N GLU A 122 4.17 -0.94 -17.41
CA GLU A 122 5.14 -1.88 -16.86
C GLU A 122 4.43 -3.11 -16.29
N ALA A 123 4.77 -4.27 -16.82
CA ALA A 123 4.19 -5.53 -16.38
C ALA A 123 4.71 -5.88 -14.98
N GLN A 124 3.78 -6.17 -14.06
CA GLN A 124 4.13 -6.68 -12.74
C GLN A 124 4.78 -8.07 -12.89
N PRO A 125 5.96 -8.31 -12.30
CA PRO A 125 6.52 -9.63 -12.24
C PRO A 125 5.69 -10.53 -11.31
N SER A 126 5.41 -11.77 -11.71
CA SER A 126 4.60 -12.69 -10.90
C SER A 126 5.20 -12.90 -9.51
N LEU A 127 4.37 -12.82 -8.47
CA LEU A 127 4.76 -13.15 -7.09
C LEU A 127 5.36 -14.56 -6.98
N PHE A 128 4.76 -15.51 -7.69
CA PHE A 128 5.24 -16.88 -7.81
C PHE A 128 6.19 -17.02 -9.01
N ARG A 129 7.48 -16.79 -8.76
CA ARG A 129 8.55 -17.24 -9.65
C ARG A 129 9.02 -18.61 -9.17
N PRO A 130 9.09 -19.64 -10.04
CA PRO A 130 9.69 -20.93 -9.68
C PRO A 130 11.10 -20.72 -9.09
N GLY A 131 11.38 -21.28 -7.91
CA GLY A 131 12.67 -21.16 -7.23
C GLY A 131 12.84 -19.95 -6.29
N ARG A 132 11.82 -19.09 -6.14
CA ARG A 132 11.87 -17.95 -5.20
C ARG A 132 11.77 -18.46 -3.75
N ARG A 133 12.89 -18.47 -3.02
CA ARG A 133 12.91 -18.71 -1.57
C ARG A 133 12.58 -17.37 -0.90
N VAL A 134 11.48 -17.29 -0.14
CA VAL A 134 11.19 -16.11 0.69
C VAL A 134 12.34 -15.99 1.69
N GLN A 135 13.25 -15.04 1.47
CA GLN A 135 14.29 -14.75 2.44
C GLN A 135 13.64 -13.93 3.56
N VAL A 136 13.16 -14.63 4.60
CA VAL A 136 12.88 -14.00 5.88
C VAL A 136 14.25 -13.67 6.49
N LYS A 137 14.73 -12.45 6.27
CA LYS A 137 15.84 -11.95 7.10
C LYS A 137 15.26 -11.75 8.49
N TYR A 138 15.61 -12.63 9.42
CA TYR A 138 15.50 -12.32 10.83
C TYR A 138 16.41 -11.11 11.05
N PHE A 139 15.82 -9.98 11.45
CA PHE A 139 16.61 -8.93 12.08
C PHE A 139 16.98 -9.49 13.45
N ASP A 140 18.27 -9.70 13.67
CA ASP A 140 18.78 -9.95 15.01
C ASP A 140 18.41 -8.72 15.85
N ILE A 141 17.50 -8.92 16.81
CA ILE A 141 17.16 -7.91 17.81
C ILE A 141 18.18 -8.14 18.92
N ASP A 142 19.26 -7.36 18.90
CA ASP A 142 20.19 -7.23 20.02
C ASP A 142 19.52 -6.50 21.21
#